data_AF-A0A7S2F2Y8-F1
#
_entry.id   AF-A0A7S2F2Y8-F1
#
_cell.length_a   1.000
_cell.length_b   1.000
_cell.length_c   1.000
_cell.angle_alpha   90.00
_cell.angle_beta   90.00
_cell.angle_gamma   90.00
#
_symmetry.space_group_name_H-M   'P 1'
#
loop_
_entity.id
_entity.type
_entity.pdbx_description
1 polymer ?
#
loop_
_entity_poly.entity_id
_entity_poly.type
_entity_poly.pdbx_seq_one_letter_code
_entity_poly.pdbx_strand_id
1 'polypeptide(L)'
;RVKYQKMDGAGPDIGWVSLSFKNRPLIQPLYFDLDESEMIPEQWKVIHDRVAKRSEPNKDAKMVGGARKGDIVNGFAHMQEGIKWLKVKEPDPTVKGKDMTCYLLIDGSSVGLGNLLERV
;
A
#
# COMPACT_ATOMS: atom_id res chain seq x y z
N ARG A 1 -15.85 21.79 -14.22
CA ARG A 1 -17.02 22.19 -13.40
C ARG A 1 -17.81 20.93 -13.06
N VAL A 2 -18.42 20.86 -11.90
CA VAL A 2 -19.23 19.72 -11.46
C VAL A 2 -20.65 20.20 -11.18
N LYS A 3 -21.63 19.39 -11.55
CA LYS A 3 -23.03 19.58 -11.18
C LYS A 3 -23.21 19.03 -9.77
N TYR A 4 -23.78 19.82 -8.88
CA TYR A 4 -24.13 19.37 -7.53
C TYR A 4 -25.64 19.34 -7.33
N GLN A 5 -26.06 18.53 -6.37
CA GLN A 5 -27.40 18.54 -5.79
C GLN A 5 -27.23 18.84 -4.29
N LYS A 6 -27.99 19.80 -3.77
CA LYS A 6 -27.90 20.23 -2.37
C LYS A 6 -28.42 19.12 -1.46
N MET A 7 -27.64 18.76 -0.43
CA MET A 7 -28.06 17.82 0.61
C MET A 7 -28.62 18.55 1.85
N ASP A 8 -27.99 19.67 2.26
CA ASP A 8 -28.42 20.50 3.39
C ASP A 8 -27.89 21.95 3.22
N GLY A 9 -28.40 22.90 4.00
CA GLY A 9 -27.93 24.28 4.08
C GLY A 9 -28.63 25.30 3.18
N ALA A 10 -28.10 26.53 3.16
CA ALA A 10 -28.61 27.63 2.36
C ALA A 10 -28.07 27.58 0.91
N GLY A 11 -28.92 27.91 -0.06
CA GLY A 11 -28.55 27.94 -1.48
C GLY A 11 -29.52 27.17 -2.39
N PRO A 12 -29.29 27.19 -3.71
CA PRO A 12 -30.14 26.54 -4.69
C PRO A 12 -29.99 25.01 -4.64
N ASP A 13 -31.05 24.28 -4.99
CA ASP A 13 -31.09 22.82 -4.89
C ASP A 13 -30.19 22.11 -5.90
N ILE A 14 -29.90 22.76 -7.03
CA ILE A 14 -29.03 22.26 -8.10
C ILE A 14 -28.19 23.44 -8.61
N GLY A 15 -26.91 23.19 -8.89
CA GLY A 15 -26.05 24.20 -9.49
C GLY A 15 -24.78 23.64 -10.08
N TRP A 16 -23.93 24.55 -10.56
CA TRP A 16 -22.60 24.24 -11.08
C TRP A 16 -21.54 24.87 -10.20
N VAL A 17 -20.55 24.08 -9.81
CA VAL A 17 -19.37 24.55 -9.07
C VAL A 17 -18.11 24.34 -9.91
N SER A 18 -17.18 25.30 -9.85
CA SER A 18 -15.86 25.10 -10.44
C SER A 18 -15.03 24.21 -9.53
N LEU A 19 -14.31 23.24 -10.10
CA LEU A 19 -13.34 22.44 -9.34
C LEU A 19 -12.00 23.16 -9.18
N SER A 20 -11.86 24.36 -9.75
CA SER A 20 -10.64 25.15 -9.70
C SER A 20 -10.94 26.64 -9.54
N PHE A 21 -10.03 27.36 -8.88
CA PHE A 21 -10.04 28.80 -8.70
C PHE A 21 -8.63 29.35 -8.94
N LYS A 22 -8.49 30.38 -9.79
CA LYS A 22 -7.19 30.96 -10.17
C LYS A 22 -6.15 29.91 -10.61
N ASN A 23 -6.56 28.98 -11.47
CA ASN A 23 -5.73 27.85 -11.96
C ASN A 23 -5.23 26.89 -10.87
N ARG A 24 -5.83 26.90 -9.67
CA ARG A 24 -5.57 25.91 -8.61
C ARG A 24 -6.80 25.03 -8.38
N PRO A 25 -6.65 23.70 -8.21
CA PRO A 25 -7.78 22.85 -7.85
C PRO A 25 -8.33 23.23 -6.47
N LEU A 26 -9.65 23.42 -6.35
CA LEU A 26 -10.37 23.61 -5.08
C LEU A 26 -10.66 22.29 -4.37
N ILE A 27 -10.74 21.21 -5.14
CA ILE A 27 -10.88 19.86 -4.61
C ILE A 27 -9.67 19.10 -5.12
N GLN A 28 -8.77 18.73 -4.21
CA GLN A 28 -7.75 17.74 -4.50
C GLN A 28 -8.35 16.36 -4.17
N PRO A 29 -8.44 15.42 -5.11
CA PRO A 29 -8.74 14.04 -4.76
C PRO A 29 -7.66 13.55 -3.79
N LEU A 30 -8.10 12.97 -2.67
CA LEU A 30 -7.29 12.51 -1.51
C LEU A 30 -6.13 11.54 -1.83
N TYR A 31 -5.89 11.20 -3.10
CA TYR A 31 -5.06 10.07 -3.50
C TYR A 31 -3.97 10.39 -4.53
N PHE A 32 -3.82 11.64 -4.98
CA PHE A 32 -2.93 11.93 -6.13
C PHE A 32 -1.54 12.49 -5.79
N ASP A 33 -1.28 12.99 -4.58
CA ASP A 33 0.03 13.58 -4.23
C ASP A 33 0.46 13.26 -2.78
N LEU A 34 0.14 12.08 -2.24
CA LEU A 34 0.79 11.65 -1.00
C LEU A 34 2.18 11.16 -1.38
N ASP A 35 3.22 11.87 -0.94
CA ASP A 35 4.57 11.31 -0.88
C ASP A 35 4.48 9.94 -0.18
N GLU A 36 5.26 8.94 -0.61
CA GLU A 36 5.30 7.62 0.04
C GLU A 36 5.57 7.73 1.56
N SER A 37 6.09 8.86 2.05
CA SER A 37 6.30 9.16 3.46
C SER A 37 5.04 9.53 4.25
N GLU A 38 3.93 9.89 3.60
CA GLU A 38 2.65 10.22 4.25
C GLU A 38 1.68 9.04 4.28
N MET A 39 2.00 7.93 3.62
CA MET A 39 1.21 6.71 3.75
C MET A 39 1.45 6.09 5.14
N ILE A 40 0.37 5.77 5.84
CA ILE A 40 0.45 5.06 7.13
C ILE A 40 0.74 3.58 6.83
N PRO A 41 1.85 3.01 7.34
CA PRO A 41 2.13 1.59 7.12
C PRO A 41 1.04 0.76 7.79
N GLU A 42 0.55 -0.24 7.06
CA GLU A 42 -0.39 -1.21 7.57
C GLU A 42 0.36 -2.29 8.36
N GLN A 43 -0.26 -2.78 9.44
CA GLN A 43 0.28 -3.85 10.26
C GLN A 43 -0.28 -5.20 9.79
N TRP A 44 0.61 -6.14 9.55
CA TRP A 44 0.28 -7.47 9.05
C TRP A 44 0.94 -8.54 9.91
N LYS A 45 0.21 -9.63 10.15
CA LYS A 45 0.70 -10.80 10.86
C LYS A 45 0.96 -11.95 9.89
N VAL A 46 2.09 -12.60 10.05
CA VAL A 46 2.42 -13.81 9.29
C VAL A 46 1.62 -14.99 9.84
N ILE A 47 0.73 -15.54 9.01
CA ILE A 47 -0.12 -16.69 9.39
C ILE A 47 0.44 -18.03 8.91
N HIS A 48 1.21 -18.01 7.83
CA HIS A 48 1.86 -19.19 7.27
C HIS A 48 3.17 -19.52 8.01
N ASP A 49 3.65 -20.77 7.92
CA ASP A 49 4.86 -21.22 8.64
C ASP A 49 6.08 -20.32 8.36
N ARG A 50 6.29 -20.03 7.07
CA ARG A 50 7.33 -19.13 6.58
C ARG A 50 6.84 -18.33 5.38
N VAL A 51 7.32 -17.09 5.28
CA VAL A 51 7.11 -16.20 4.13
C VAL A 51 8.46 -15.64 3.70
N ALA A 52 8.80 -15.77 2.42
CA ALA A 52 10.05 -15.24 1.87
C ALA A 52 9.97 -13.71 1.71
N LYS A 53 11.02 -13.02 2.16
CA LYS A 53 11.26 -11.60 1.87
C LYS A 53 12.11 -11.51 0.62
N ARG A 54 11.64 -10.82 -0.40
CA ARG A 54 12.30 -10.72 -1.71
C ARG A 54 12.76 -9.30 -2.00
N SER A 55 13.79 -9.16 -2.85
CA SER A 55 14.30 -7.85 -3.27
C SER A 55 13.34 -7.11 -4.19
N GLU A 56 12.49 -7.84 -4.92
CA GLU A 56 11.51 -7.32 -5.88
C GLU A 56 10.18 -8.08 -5.74
N PRO A 57 9.04 -7.53 -6.19
CA PRO A 57 7.71 -8.14 -6.04
C PRO A 57 7.46 -9.20 -7.12
N ASN A 58 8.39 -10.15 -7.24
CA ASN A 58 8.36 -11.26 -8.19
C ASN A 58 8.76 -12.57 -7.47
N LYS A 59 8.09 -13.69 -7.82
CA LYS A 59 8.39 -15.04 -7.33
C LYS A 59 9.82 -15.52 -7.62
N ASP A 60 10.46 -14.98 -8.65
CA ASP A 60 11.82 -15.37 -9.07
C ASP A 60 12.88 -14.39 -8.52
N ALA A 61 12.47 -13.32 -7.83
CA ALA A 61 13.37 -12.34 -7.26
C ALA A 61 14.24 -12.91 -6.14
N LYS A 62 15.44 -12.35 -5.96
CA LYS A 62 16.39 -12.76 -4.94
C LYS A 62 15.73 -12.76 -3.55
N MET A 63 15.80 -13.89 -2.86
CA MET A 63 15.40 -13.99 -1.47
C MET A 63 16.44 -13.26 -0.61
N VAL A 64 15.97 -12.25 0.13
CA VAL A 64 16.82 -11.46 1.03
C VAL A 64 16.67 -11.92 2.49
N GLY A 65 15.53 -12.52 2.82
CA GLY A 65 15.28 -13.09 4.14
C GLY A 65 13.98 -13.85 4.20
N GLY A 66 13.49 -14.09 5.42
CA GLY A 66 12.18 -14.68 5.64
C GLY A 66 11.57 -14.24 6.97
N ALA A 67 10.25 -14.19 7.02
CA ALA A 67 9.47 -14.01 8.24
C ALA A 67 8.82 -15.35 8.63
N ARG A 68 8.64 -15.57 9.93
CA ARG A 68 8.05 -16.78 10.51
C ARG A 68 6.62 -16.52 10.96
N LYS A 69 5.84 -17.59 11.10
CA LYS A 69 4.50 -17.53 11.68
C LYS A 69 4.48 -16.77 13.01
N GLY A 70 3.56 -15.82 13.12
CA GLY A 70 3.39 -14.99 14.31
C GLY A 70 4.15 -13.66 14.25
N ASP A 71 5.10 -13.50 13.34
CA ASP A 71 5.81 -12.23 13.16
C ASP A 71 4.83 -11.14 12.71
N ILE A 72 5.06 -9.92 13.20
CA ILE A 72 4.33 -8.72 12.82
C ILE A 72 5.24 -7.88 11.92
N VAL A 73 4.74 -7.55 10.73
CA VAL A 73 5.43 -6.74 9.75
C VAL A 73 4.60 -5.51 9.41
N ASN A 74 5.27 -4.36 9.33
CA ASN A 74 4.63 -3.08 8.98
C ASN A 74 5.04 -2.70 7.57
N GLY A 75 4.07 -2.43 6.70
CA GLY A 75 4.38 -2.13 5.31
C GLY A 75 3.20 -1.63 4.50
N PHE A 76 3.42 -1.47 3.21
CA PHE A 76 2.43 -0.95 2.27
C PHE A 76 1.99 -2.03 1.32
N ALA A 77 0.68 -2.25 1.22
CA ALA A 77 0.14 -3.14 0.21
C ALA A 77 0.45 -2.58 -1.18
N HIS A 78 1.11 -3.38 -2.00
CA HIS A 78 1.52 -3.08 -3.36
C HIS A 78 0.99 -4.16 -4.29
N MET A 79 0.32 -3.76 -5.36
CA MET A 79 -0.17 -4.69 -6.38
C MET A 79 0.77 -4.68 -7.57
N GLN A 80 1.32 -5.83 -7.93
CA GLN A 80 2.12 -6.02 -9.14
C GLN A 80 1.60 -7.24 -9.91
N GLU A 81 1.28 -7.04 -11.20
CA GLU A 81 0.78 -8.12 -12.09
C GLU A 81 -0.44 -8.86 -11.53
N GLY A 82 -1.31 -8.16 -10.79
CA GLY A 82 -2.49 -8.75 -10.15
C GLY A 82 -2.21 -9.56 -8.87
N ILE A 83 -0.95 -9.61 -8.43
CA ILE A 83 -0.52 -10.26 -7.19
C ILE A 83 -0.32 -9.21 -6.10
N LYS A 84 -0.85 -9.48 -4.91
CA LYS A 84 -0.73 -8.61 -3.74
C LYS A 84 0.56 -8.88 -2.98
N TRP A 85 1.39 -7.86 -2.86
CA TRP A 85 2.64 -7.84 -2.11
C TRP A 85 2.57 -6.82 -0.98
N LEU A 86 3.39 -7.01 0.06
CA LEU A 86 3.62 -6.06 1.13
C LEU A 86 5.04 -5.50 0.98
N LYS A 87 5.16 -4.21 0.67
CA LYS A 87 6.42 -3.46 0.61
C LYS A 87 6.82 -3.06 2.03
N VAL A 88 7.96 -3.55 2.49
CA VAL A 88 8.50 -3.30 3.83
C VAL A 88 9.88 -2.65 3.70
N LYS A 89 10.15 -1.63 4.52
CA LYS A 89 11.49 -1.05 4.68
C LYS A 89 12.13 -1.66 5.93
N GLU A 90 13.25 -2.35 5.74
CA GLU A 90 14.01 -2.98 6.82
C GLU A 90 15.48 -2.57 6.71
N PRO A 91 16.23 -2.56 7.83
CA PRO A 91 17.67 -2.33 7.76
C PRO A 91 18.35 -3.43 6.94
N ASP A 92 19.25 -3.02 6.03
CA ASP A 92 20.03 -3.93 5.19
C ASP A 92 20.99 -4.74 6.05
N PRO A 93 20.92 -6.09 6.04
CA PRO A 93 21.84 -6.93 6.79
C PRO A 93 23.29 -6.84 6.26
N THR A 94 23.47 -6.38 5.02
CA THR A 94 24.76 -6.29 4.33
C THR A 94 25.46 -4.96 4.59
N VAL A 95 24.70 -3.88 4.71
CA VAL A 95 25.23 -2.51 4.84
C VAL A 95 24.68 -1.86 6.11
N LYS A 96 25.53 -1.71 7.12
CA LYS A 96 25.15 -1.12 8.41
C LYS A 96 24.67 0.33 8.21
N GLY A 97 23.45 0.61 8.63
CA GLY A 97 22.85 1.96 8.59
C GLY A 97 22.17 2.33 7.27
N LYS A 98 22.03 1.39 6.34
CA LYS A 98 21.25 1.58 5.12
C LYS A 98 19.95 0.79 5.22
N ASP A 99 18.84 1.39 4.84
CA ASP A 99 17.57 0.67 4.70
C ASP A 99 17.49 0.02 3.33
N MET A 100 16.96 -1.20 3.31
CA MET A 100 16.58 -1.91 2.11
C MET A 100 15.06 -2.03 2.01
N THR A 101 14.55 -1.95 0.79
CA THR A 101 13.14 -2.28 0.52
C THR A 101 13.05 -3.76 0.20
N CYS A 102 12.12 -4.45 0.84
CA CYS A 102 11.81 -5.84 0.56
C CYS A 102 10.31 -6.02 0.37
N TYR A 103 9.94 -7.13 -0.27
CA TYR A 103 8.57 -7.46 -0.61
C TYR A 103 8.20 -8.83 -0.06
N LEU A 104 7.06 -8.92 0.61
CA LEU A 104 6.47 -10.17 1.09
C LEU A 104 5.19 -10.44 0.33
N LEU A 105 4.94 -11.70 0.00
CA LEU A 105 3.72 -12.09 -0.68
C LEU A 105 2.56 -12.11 0.33
N ILE A 106 1.48 -11.37 0.07
CA ILE A 106 0.28 -11.37 0.93
C ILE A 106 -0.57 -12.60 0.66
N ASP A 107 -0.81 -12.87 -0.63
CA ASP A 107 -1.60 -13.98 -1.11
C ASP A 107 -0.75 -14.92 -1.99
N GLY A 108 -0.49 -16.10 -1.45
CA GLY A 108 0.25 -17.20 -2.07
C GLY A 108 -0.62 -18.11 -2.93
N SER A 109 -1.86 -17.75 -3.26
CA SER A 109 -2.71 -18.54 -4.15
C SER A 109 -2.07 -18.79 -5.52
N SER A 110 -1.24 -17.86 -6.01
CA SER A 110 -0.44 -18.01 -7.24
C SER A 110 0.58 -19.16 -7.19
N VAL A 111 0.95 -19.61 -5.99
CA VAL A 111 1.88 -20.72 -5.74
C VAL A 111 1.22 -21.87 -4.97
N GLY A 112 -0.12 -21.86 -4.83
CA GLY A 112 -0.88 -22.91 -4.16
C GLY A 112 -0.81 -22.90 -2.62
N LEU A 113 -0.38 -21.80 -2.00
CA LEU A 113 -0.20 -21.70 -0.54
C LEU A 113 -1.33 -20.95 0.17
N GLY A 114 -2.24 -20.31 -0.56
CA GLY A 114 -3.32 -19.49 -0.01
C GLY A 114 -2.80 -18.23 0.70
N ASN A 115 -3.56 -17.72 1.67
CA ASN A 115 -3.18 -16.49 2.39
C ASN A 115 -1.92 -16.70 3.25
N LEU A 116 -0.95 -15.80 3.10
CA LEU A 116 0.32 -15.86 3.82
C LEU A 116 0.41 -14.82 4.95
N LEU A 117 -0.25 -13.68 4.73
CA LEU A 117 -0.33 -12.56 5.66
C LEU A 117 -1.80 -12.23 5.96
N GLU A 118 -2.07 -11.81 7.19
CA GLU A 118 -3.38 -11.32 7.63
C GLU A 118 -3.23 -9.92 8.22
N ARG A 119 -4.12 -9.00 7.86
CA ARG A 119 -4.11 -7.64 8.39
C ARG A 119 -4.54 -7.66 9.86
N VAL A 120 -3.81 -6.93 10.72
CA VAL A 120 -4.11 -6.78 12.16
C VAL A 120 -5.01 -5.59 12.40
#